data_AF-A0A2E2Y2K5-F1
#
_entry.id   AF-A0A2E2Y2K5-F1
#
_cell.length_a   1.000
_cell.length_b   1.000
_cell.length_c   1.000
_cell.angle_alpha   90.00
_cell.angle_beta   90.00
_cell.angle_gamma   90.00
#
_symmetry.space_group_name_H-M   'P 1'
#
loop_
_entity.id
_entity.type
_entity.pdbx_description
1 polymer ?
#
loop_
_entity_poly.entity_id
_entity_poly.type
_entity_poly.pdbx_seq_one_letter_code
_entity_poly.pdbx_strand_id
1 'polypeptide(L)'
;MWKSLRTRYKLSGLFVALLVLSSLAIAQEETEPAVPAEKPQVKTARGRLPAYFSQVVSPVQREEIYSIQARFTEPIERLRKELKELMDRRDQEVTGVLSEEQQQKVHALLEAARKRREARAAESRETVKPGDGPTGKPGSR
;
A
#
# COMPACT_ATOMS: atom_id res chain seq x y z
N MET A 1 20.80 15.25 24.01
CA MET A 1 19.77 15.89 24.87
C MET A 1 19.71 17.38 24.53
N TRP A 2 18.89 17.77 23.56
CA TRP A 2 18.59 19.19 23.32
C TRP A 2 17.13 19.45 23.69
N LYS A 3 16.97 20.06 24.86
CA LYS A 3 15.69 20.55 25.36
C LYS A 3 15.46 21.96 24.84
N SER A 4 14.24 22.15 24.30
CA SER A 4 13.42 23.35 24.45
C SER A 4 13.91 24.66 23.84
N LEU A 5 13.34 25.03 22.70
CA LEU A 5 12.94 26.42 22.43
C LEU A 5 11.41 26.47 22.27
N ARG A 6 10.72 26.65 23.40
CA ARG A 6 9.32 27.07 23.49
C ARG A 6 9.30 28.57 23.79
N THR A 7 8.90 29.39 22.82
CA THR A 7 8.45 30.77 23.06
C THR A 7 7.51 31.15 21.91
N ARG A 8 6.19 30.95 22.06
CA ARG A 8 5.21 31.94 22.54
C ARG A 8 5.35 33.32 21.89
N TYR A 9 4.62 33.54 20.80
CA TYR A 9 4.01 34.85 20.53
C TYR A 9 2.55 34.63 20.10
N LYS A 10 1.64 34.82 21.05
CA LYS A 10 0.26 35.21 20.75
C LYS A 10 0.19 36.73 20.89
N LEU A 11 -0.74 37.31 20.13
CA LEU A 11 -1.33 38.66 20.27
C LEU A 11 -0.60 39.84 19.63
N SER A 12 -1.15 40.28 18.49
CA SER A 12 -1.53 41.66 18.16
C SER A 12 -2.16 41.58 16.77
N GLY A 13 -3.44 41.82 16.55
CA GLY A 13 -4.12 43.08 16.87
C GLY A 13 -4.53 43.72 15.54
N LEU A 14 -5.71 43.34 15.05
CA LEU A 14 -6.71 44.25 14.52
C LEU A 14 -6.16 45.49 13.75
N PHE A 15 -5.82 45.32 12.47
CA PHE A 15 -5.96 46.38 11.46
C PHE A 15 -7.36 46.18 10.85
N VAL A 16 -8.39 46.83 11.39
CA VAL A 16 -9.03 47.99 10.76
C VAL A 16 -9.35 47.66 9.29
N ALA A 17 -10.49 47.02 8.99
CA ALA A 17 -11.79 47.70 8.90
C ALA A 17 -11.72 49.04 8.14
N LEU A 18 -11.26 49.01 6.88
CA LEU A 18 -11.56 50.07 5.92
C LEU A 18 -11.36 49.56 4.48
N LEU A 19 -12.45 49.10 3.86
CA LEU A 19 -12.77 49.10 2.41
C LEU A 19 -13.93 48.13 2.14
N VAL A 20 -14.99 48.26 2.93
CA VAL A 20 -16.34 47.81 2.58
C VAL A 20 -17.01 49.02 1.94
N LEU A 21 -16.92 49.19 0.63
CA LEU A 21 -17.87 49.98 -0.14
C LEU A 21 -17.64 49.76 -1.64
N SER A 22 -18.74 49.43 -2.33
CA SER A 22 -18.91 49.48 -3.78
C SER A 22 -18.46 48.26 -4.60
N SER A 23 -19.37 47.29 -4.71
CA SER A 23 -19.74 46.63 -5.98
C SER A 23 -20.92 45.68 -5.72
N LEU A 24 -22.11 46.25 -5.50
CA LEU A 24 -23.37 45.50 -5.58
C LEU A 24 -23.90 45.65 -7.01
N ALA A 25 -23.24 44.99 -7.96
CA ALA A 25 -23.79 44.78 -9.29
C ALA A 25 -24.66 43.52 -9.21
N ILE A 26 -25.96 43.70 -8.98
CA ILE A 26 -26.97 42.67 -9.19
C ILE A 26 -27.11 42.50 -10.70
N ALA A 27 -26.31 41.58 -11.26
CA ALA A 27 -26.59 41.00 -12.55
C ALA A 27 -27.54 39.82 -12.30
N GLN A 28 -28.77 39.94 -12.81
CA GLN A 28 -29.67 38.81 -13.00
C GLN A 28 -28.95 37.81 -13.91
N GLU A 29 -28.57 36.66 -13.37
CA GLU A 29 -28.20 35.49 -14.17
C GLU A 29 -29.30 34.44 -13.98
N GLU A 30 -29.86 34.05 -15.12
CA GLU A 30 -30.97 33.14 -15.28
C GLU A 30 -30.70 31.82 -14.55
N THR A 31 -31.69 31.40 -13.75
CA THR A 31 -31.66 30.10 -13.09
C THR A 31 -32.03 29.02 -14.11
N GLU A 32 -31.08 28.63 -14.96
CA GLU A 32 -31.12 27.32 -15.60
C GLU A 32 -30.86 26.25 -14.52
N PRO A 33 -31.68 25.19 -14.42
CA PRO A 33 -31.40 24.10 -13.50
C PRO A 33 -30.15 23.37 -13.98
N ALA A 34 -29.02 23.68 -13.35
CA ALA A 34 -27.77 22.95 -13.51
C ALA A 34 -27.99 21.48 -13.11
N VAL A 35 -28.17 20.62 -14.11
CA VAL A 35 -28.02 19.18 -13.98
C VAL A 35 -26.65 18.94 -13.35
N PRO A 36 -26.53 18.23 -12.21
CA PRO A 36 -25.23 17.98 -11.61
C PRO A 36 -24.36 17.23 -12.61
N ALA A 37 -23.36 17.93 -13.16
CA ALA A 37 -22.33 17.31 -13.96
C ALA A 37 -21.62 16.28 -13.07
N GLU A 38 -21.91 14.99 -13.29
CA GLU A 38 -21.15 13.89 -12.73
C GLU A 38 -19.70 14.06 -13.17
N LYS A 39 -18.87 14.55 -12.25
CA LYS A 39 -17.42 14.58 -12.45
C LYS A 39 -16.99 13.15 -12.77
N PRO A 40 -16.24 12.91 -13.87
CA PRO A 40 -15.73 11.59 -14.16
C PRO A 40 -14.85 11.16 -13.00
N GLN A 41 -15.39 10.29 -12.15
CA GLN A 41 -14.64 9.69 -11.06
C GLN A 41 -13.59 8.82 -11.74
N VAL A 42 -12.37 9.34 -11.80
CA VAL A 42 -11.17 8.55 -12.08
C VAL A 42 -11.21 7.43 -11.05
N LYS A 43 -11.61 6.24 -11.48
CA LYS A 43 -11.69 5.05 -10.63
C LYS A 43 -10.25 4.69 -10.29
N THR A 44 -9.72 5.29 -9.23
CA THR A 44 -8.52 4.79 -8.57
C THR A 44 -8.77 3.32 -8.27
N ALA A 45 -7.77 2.47 -8.55
CA ALA A 45 -7.90 1.04 -8.31
C ALA A 45 -8.29 0.83 -6.84
N ARG A 46 -9.54 0.46 -6.59
CA ARG A 46 -10.07 0.33 -5.22
C ARG A 46 -9.36 -0.83 -4.53
N GLY A 47 -8.99 -0.63 -3.27
CA GLY A 47 -8.43 -1.69 -2.43
C GLY A 47 -9.37 -2.89 -2.31
N ARG A 48 -8.83 -4.05 -1.91
CA ARG A 48 -9.66 -5.23 -1.64
C ARG A 48 -10.28 -5.13 -0.26
N LEU A 49 -11.57 -5.42 -0.14
CA LEU A 49 -12.18 -5.61 1.18
C LEU A 49 -11.52 -6.78 1.91
N PRO A 50 -11.40 -6.70 3.25
CA PRO A 50 -11.03 -7.86 4.06
C PRO A 50 -11.97 -9.05 3.78
N ALA A 51 -11.47 -10.26 4.03
CA ALA A 51 -12.26 -11.47 3.84
C ALA A 51 -13.58 -11.41 4.63
N TYR A 52 -14.68 -11.86 4.02
CA TYR A 52 -16.05 -11.86 4.57
C TYR A 52 -16.71 -10.50 4.79
N PHE A 53 -15.97 -9.38 4.73
CA PHE A 53 -16.55 -8.06 5.02
C PHE A 53 -17.57 -7.64 3.96
N SER A 54 -17.47 -8.15 2.73
CA SER A 54 -18.44 -7.85 1.67
C SER A 54 -19.88 -8.23 2.02
N GLN A 55 -20.08 -9.18 2.95
CA GLN A 55 -21.40 -9.68 3.35
C GLN A 55 -22.08 -8.84 4.44
N VAL A 56 -21.32 -7.99 5.16
CA VAL A 56 -21.81 -7.34 6.38
C VAL A 56 -21.69 -5.81 6.36
N VAL A 57 -20.93 -5.24 5.42
CA VAL A 57 -20.67 -3.78 5.39
C VAL A 57 -21.62 -3.05 4.45
N SER A 58 -22.13 -1.91 4.92
CA SER A 58 -22.89 -0.97 4.11
C SER A 58 -22.00 -0.26 3.06
N PRO A 59 -22.57 0.41 2.05
CA PRO A 59 -21.80 1.21 1.09
C PRO A 59 -20.96 2.29 1.77
N VAL A 60 -21.50 2.97 2.79
CA VAL A 60 -20.77 4.02 3.52
C VAL A 60 -19.58 3.43 4.29
N GLN A 61 -19.78 2.30 4.99
CA GLN A 61 -18.71 1.62 5.71
C GLN A 61 -17.62 1.11 4.75
N ARG A 62 -17.99 0.69 3.54
CA ARG A 62 -17.05 0.25 2.51
C ARG A 62 -16.11 1.36 2.07
N GLU A 63 -16.65 2.56 1.81
CA GLU A 63 -15.81 3.72 1.44
C GLU A 63 -14.90 4.15 2.60
N GLU A 64 -15.36 4.06 3.85
CA GLU A 64 -14.51 4.31 5.02
C GLU A 64 -13.39 3.26 5.13
N ILE A 65 -13.69 1.97 4.91
CA ILE A 65 -12.68 0.92 4.90
C ILE A 65 -11.61 1.18 3.84
N TYR A 66 -12.01 1.57 2.63
CA TYR A 66 -11.06 1.93 1.57
C TYR A 66 -10.22 3.15 1.93
N SER A 67 -10.83 4.17 2.55
CA SER A 67 -10.12 5.34 3.03
C SER A 67 -9.08 4.98 4.10
N ILE A 68 -9.44 4.11 5.05
CA ILE A 68 -8.52 3.56 6.04
C ILE A 68 -7.35 2.84 5.35
N GLN A 69 -7.63 1.92 4.43
CA GLN A 69 -6.60 1.16 3.71
C GLN A 69 -5.62 2.07 2.96
N ALA A 70 -6.14 3.11 2.29
CA ALA A 70 -5.31 4.08 1.59
C ALA A 70 -4.36 4.81 2.55
N ARG A 71 -4.84 5.27 3.71
CA ARG A 71 -4.01 5.95 4.73
C ARG A 71 -2.85 5.08 5.23
N PHE A 72 -3.02 3.76 5.27
CA PHE A 72 -1.99 2.84 5.76
C PHE A 72 -1.08 2.27 4.67
N THR A 73 -1.34 2.54 3.39
CA THR A 73 -0.53 1.99 2.29
C THR A 73 0.91 2.48 2.35
N GLU A 74 1.14 3.79 2.36
CA GLU A 74 2.50 4.36 2.38
C GLU A 74 3.28 4.02 3.68
N PRO A 75 2.70 4.12 4.90
CA PRO A 75 3.39 3.70 6.12
C PRO A 75 3.83 2.23 6.09
N ILE A 76 2.98 1.33 5.57
CA ILE A 76 3.32 -0.10 5.46
C ILE A 76 4.47 -0.29 4.46
N GLU A 77 4.44 0.38 3.32
CA GLU A 77 5.51 0.30 2.33
C GLU A 77 6.85 0.81 2.88
N ARG A 78 6.81 1.90 3.65
CA ARG A 78 7.99 2.44 4.34
C ARG A 78 8.58 1.43 5.31
N LEU A 79 7.76 0.86 6.19
CA LEU A 79 8.21 -0.17 7.14
C LEU A 79 8.76 -1.42 6.45
N ARG A 80 8.19 -1.81 5.31
CA ARG A 80 8.72 -2.93 4.50
C ARG A 80 10.11 -2.61 3.94
N LYS A 81 10.37 -1.37 3.52
CA LYS A 81 11.69 -0.93 3.05
C LYS A 81 12.71 -0.94 4.20
N GLU A 82 12.34 -0.35 5.34
CA GLU A 82 13.19 -0.35 6.55
C GLU A 82 13.51 -1.78 7.01
N LEU A 83 12.52 -2.67 7.02
CA LEU A 83 12.71 -4.08 7.35
C LEU A 83 13.66 -4.76 6.37
N LYS A 84 13.50 -4.51 5.06
CA LYS A 84 14.39 -5.05 4.03
C LYS A 84 15.84 -4.58 4.25
N GLU A 85 16.04 -3.29 4.50
CA GLU A 85 17.38 -2.73 4.74
C GLU A 85 18.05 -3.34 5.97
N LEU A 86 17.29 -3.57 7.05
CA LEU A 86 17.79 -4.24 8.24
C LEU A 86 18.14 -5.71 7.99
N MET A 87 17.30 -6.43 7.23
CA MET A 87 17.58 -7.81 6.84
C MET A 87 18.83 -7.90 5.97
N ASP A 88 18.95 -7.04 4.96
CA ASP A 88 20.10 -6.99 4.06
C ASP A 88 21.39 -6.67 4.85
N ARG A 89 21.34 -5.73 5.80
CA ARG A 89 22.48 -5.41 6.68
C ARG A 89 22.87 -6.59 7.56
N ARG A 90 21.90 -7.23 8.22
CA ARG A 90 22.15 -8.42 9.04
C ARG A 90 22.82 -9.51 8.19
N ASP A 91 22.33 -9.74 6.98
CA ASP A 91 22.85 -10.79 6.10
C ASP A 91 24.29 -10.47 5.63
N GLN A 92 24.60 -9.19 5.41
CA GLN A 92 25.98 -8.74 5.16
C GLN A 92 26.88 -8.98 6.37
N GLU A 93 26.45 -8.61 7.57
CA GLU A 93 27.21 -8.83 8.81
C GLU A 93 27.45 -10.33 9.05
N VAL A 94 26.42 -11.17 8.85
CA VAL A 94 26.52 -12.63 8.97
C VAL A 94 27.49 -13.20 7.93
N THR A 95 27.45 -12.72 6.69
CA THR A 95 28.38 -13.19 5.65
C THR A 95 29.81 -12.70 5.91
N GLY A 96 29.95 -11.51 6.51
CA GLY A 96 31.23 -10.89 6.84
C GLY A 96 32.03 -11.65 7.91
N VAL A 97 31.39 -12.52 8.70
CA VAL A 97 32.12 -13.38 9.67
C VAL A 97 32.78 -14.61 9.02
N LEU A 98 32.47 -14.89 7.75
CA LEU A 98 33.01 -16.04 7.02
C LEU A 98 34.33 -15.68 6.35
N SER A 99 35.24 -16.65 6.28
CA SER A 99 36.41 -16.57 5.39
C SER A 99 36.00 -16.61 3.92
N GLU A 100 36.88 -16.15 3.04
CA GLU A 100 36.63 -16.13 1.58
C GLU A 100 36.29 -17.53 1.03
N GLU A 101 37.01 -18.57 1.47
CA GLU A 101 36.74 -19.96 1.09
C GLU A 101 35.35 -20.42 1.55
N GLN A 102 34.94 -20.06 2.76
CA GLN A 102 33.60 -20.36 3.28
C GLN A 102 32.51 -19.62 2.50
N GLN A 103 32.73 -18.35 2.13
CA GLN A 103 31.79 -17.59 1.31
C GLN A 103 31.60 -18.22 -0.07
N GLN A 104 32.70 -18.61 -0.73
CA GLN A 104 32.65 -19.32 -2.01
C GLN A 104 31.86 -20.63 -1.89
N LYS A 105 32.09 -21.39 -0.81
CA LYS A 105 31.36 -22.63 -0.55
C LYS A 105 29.86 -22.38 -0.35
N VAL A 106 29.49 -21.36 0.41
CA VAL A 106 28.08 -20.96 0.61
C VAL A 106 27.45 -20.57 -0.73
N HIS A 107 28.12 -19.77 -1.54
CA HIS A 107 27.62 -19.37 -2.86
C HIS A 107 27.35 -20.59 -3.77
N ALA A 108 28.29 -21.55 -3.82
CA ALA A 108 28.11 -22.78 -4.59
C ALA A 108 26.91 -23.61 -4.09
N LEU A 109 26.69 -23.66 -2.78
CA LEU A 109 25.54 -24.34 -2.18
C LEU A 109 24.21 -23.65 -2.51
N LEU A 110 24.18 -22.32 -2.52
CA LEU A 110 23.00 -21.52 -2.89
C LEU A 110 22.61 -21.75 -4.35
N GLU A 111 23.58 -21.72 -5.27
CA GLU A 111 23.36 -22.00 -6.69
C GLU A 111 22.87 -23.43 -6.94
N ALA A 112 23.46 -24.42 -6.28
CA ALA A 112 22.99 -25.80 -6.35
C ALA A 112 21.56 -25.94 -5.82
N ALA A 113 21.22 -25.27 -4.71
CA ALA A 113 19.88 -25.26 -4.15
C ALA A 113 18.86 -24.59 -5.07
N ARG A 114 19.24 -23.50 -5.75
CA ARG A 114 18.43 -22.85 -6.76
C ARG A 114 18.12 -23.80 -7.93
N LYS A 115 19.13 -24.42 -8.52
CA LYS A 115 18.94 -25.38 -9.63
C LYS A 115 18.03 -26.54 -9.23
N ARG A 116 18.17 -27.09 -8.02
CA ARG A 116 17.28 -28.15 -7.52
C ARG A 116 15.83 -27.68 -7.39
N ARG A 117 15.59 -26.45 -6.93
CA ARG A 117 14.24 -25.87 -6.84
C ARG A 117 13.62 -25.68 -8.22
N GLU A 118 14.40 -25.18 -9.17
CA GLU A 118 13.96 -24.99 -10.57
C GLU A 118 13.62 -26.34 -11.24
N ALA A 119 14.46 -27.37 -11.06
CA ALA A 119 14.19 -28.72 -11.58
C ALA A 119 12.90 -29.32 -11.00
N ARG A 120 12.70 -29.24 -9.69
CA ARG A 120 11.46 -29.71 -9.03
C ARG A 120 10.21 -28.95 -9.51
N ALA A 121 10.35 -27.65 -9.74
CA ALA A 121 9.27 -26.83 -10.26
C ALA A 121 8.95 -27.15 -11.74
N ALA A 122 9.92 -27.63 -12.52
CA ALA A 122 9.71 -28.08 -13.90
C ALA A 122 9.03 -29.46 -13.93
N GLU A 123 9.50 -30.41 -13.12
CA GLU A 123 8.92 -31.75 -12.98
C GLU A 123 7.45 -31.70 -12.52
N SER A 124 7.14 -30.83 -11.54
CA SER A 124 5.76 -30.64 -11.08
C SER A 124 4.85 -29.96 -12.11
N ARG A 125 5.41 -29.23 -13.08
CA ARG A 125 4.64 -28.65 -14.19
C ARG A 125 4.40 -29.66 -15.30
N GLU A 126 5.36 -30.56 -15.55
CA GLU A 126 5.24 -31.61 -16.56
C GLU A 126 4.22 -32.68 -16.17
N THR A 127 4.15 -33.01 -14.88
CA THR A 127 3.15 -33.94 -14.31
C THR A 127 1.74 -33.37 -14.20
N VAL A 128 1.56 -32.05 -14.42
CA VAL A 128 0.25 -31.35 -14.39
C VAL A 128 -0.15 -30.87 -15.79
N LYS A 129 0.09 -31.68 -16.83
CA LYS A 129 -0.45 -31.40 -18.17
C LYS A 129 -2.00 -31.41 -18.15
N PRO A 130 -2.66 -30.45 -18.83
CA PRO A 130 -4.12 -30.32 -18.81
C PRO A 130 -4.73 -31.43 -19.68
N GLY A 131 -5.14 -32.52 -19.05
CA GLY A 131 -5.79 -33.66 -19.70
C GLY A 131 -6.41 -34.61 -18.70
N ASP A 132 -5.73 -34.82 -17.57
CA ASP A 132 -6.25 -35.59 -16.45
C ASP A 132 -6.68 -34.63 -15.34
N GLY A 133 -7.90 -34.09 -15.47
CA GLY A 133 -8.56 -33.44 -14.34
C GLY A 133 -8.53 -34.40 -13.14
N PRO A 134 -8.32 -33.92 -11.90
CA PRO A 134 -8.33 -34.81 -10.76
C PRO A 134 -9.72 -35.45 -10.72
N THR A 135 -9.80 -36.76 -10.91
CA THR A 135 -10.96 -37.55 -10.51
C THR A 135 -11.05 -37.44 -9.00
N GLY A 136 -11.65 -36.35 -8.54
CA GLY A 136 -11.95 -36.09 -7.15
C GLY A 136 -12.84 -37.22 -6.67
N LYS A 137 -12.24 -38.15 -5.93
CA LYS A 137 -12.97 -39.17 -5.20
C LYS A 137 -13.89 -38.43 -4.21
N PRO A 138 -15.22 -38.61 -4.26
CA PRO A 138 -16.11 -37.99 -3.29
C PRO A 138 -16.02 -38.78 -1.98
N GLY A 139 -15.85 -38.07 -0.86
CA GLY A 139 -15.90 -38.62 0.50
C GLY A 139 -14.51 -38.69 1.16
N SER A 140 -14.32 -38.22 2.39
CA SER A 140 -15.22 -38.40 3.52
C SER A 140 -15.18 -37.24 4.51
N ARG A 141 -16.39 -36.94 5.01
CA ARG A 141 -16.77 -36.26 6.26
C ARG A 141 -15.70 -35.56 7.11
#